data_AF-A0A7S4PWE5-F1
#
_entry.id   AF-A0A7S4PWE5-F1
#
_cell.length_a   1.000
_cell.length_b   1.000
_cell.length_c   1.000
_cell.angle_alpha   90.00
_cell.angle_beta   90.00
_cell.angle_gamma   90.00
#
_symmetry.space_group_name_H-M   'P 1'
#
loop_
_entity.id
_entity.type
_entity.pdbx_description
1 polymer ?
#
loop_
_entity_poly.entity_id
_entity_poly.type
_entity_poly.pdbx_seq_one_letter_code
_entity_poly.pdbx_strand_id
1 'polypeptide(L)'
;GVNPRDCAFFAPLCGAATSRKARVPVPGAWRFHAYTSPADVQELEARYRALWEAEKVAGLSADLLLCMELRDAYFLWRVSRTPTVYYPALIFLQDEALTDFAADYYLRQFDELSKHDVLAPSASSSQRGHGPPTAIVAQSPYIAENVFYHTKRRVPAVRPLALYVGVHYAPNSTDAAPSGGTLRLLVLCARTRLMMSHACRALFREARRELPRRTSLRLHLPTGDGDTVHGLTFADVARFDAAVLVPWNIAVTTFAELYAMQVPVFVPDPVWLARLWPKQMTSYGRAHPDLHRELREGKLGEAQHPTPYPSLDRLTEDFPSMLYWAEHYAHLHGLPGVKSFASIPTLLLSLHKGDTDLRAASVEMRKEGERALREVVPFWAGLFARLLYPDADSGGIEAGGATNMTCVVW
;
A
#
# COMPACT_ATOMS: atom_id res chain seq x y z
N GLY A 1 12.80 11.92 -0.62
CA GLY A 1 13.66 10.93 -1.26
C GLY A 1 12.82 9.87 -1.95
N VAL A 2 11.88 10.35 -2.75
CA VAL A 2 10.87 9.55 -3.42
C VAL A 2 11.39 9.35 -4.85
N ASN A 3 11.34 8.12 -5.39
CA ASN A 3 11.69 7.90 -6.81
C ASN A 3 10.92 8.92 -7.67
N PRO A 4 11.46 9.55 -8.72
CA PRO A 4 10.67 10.40 -9.62
C PRO A 4 9.29 9.80 -9.98
N ARG A 5 9.21 8.47 -10.12
CA ARG A 5 7.99 7.66 -10.19
C ARG A 5 7.04 7.87 -9.01
N ASP A 6 7.50 7.61 -7.81
CA ASP A 6 6.72 7.75 -6.58
C ASP A 6 6.49 9.25 -6.29
N CYS A 7 7.31 10.15 -6.83
CA CYS A 7 7.16 11.59 -6.71
C CYS A 7 6.02 12.08 -7.60
N ALA A 8 5.76 11.43 -8.74
CA ALA A 8 4.58 11.71 -9.55
C ALA A 8 3.28 11.44 -8.78
N PHE A 9 3.31 10.50 -7.82
CA PHE A 9 2.22 10.26 -6.88
C PHE A 9 1.95 11.48 -5.99
N PHE A 10 3.00 12.09 -5.44
CA PHE A 10 2.88 13.24 -4.54
C PHE A 10 2.94 14.59 -5.25
N ALA A 11 3.30 14.64 -6.54
CA ALA A 11 3.49 15.86 -7.32
C ALA A 11 2.28 16.81 -7.30
N PRO A 12 1.02 16.31 -7.34
CA PRO A 12 -0.15 17.18 -7.21
C PRO A 12 -0.29 17.85 -5.84
N LEU A 13 0.38 17.34 -4.80
CA LEU A 13 0.36 17.89 -3.43
C LEU A 13 1.44 18.94 -3.20
N CYS A 14 2.39 19.08 -4.13
CA CYS A 14 3.46 20.07 -4.06
C CYS A 14 3.04 21.35 -4.81
N GLY A 15 2.75 22.43 -4.08
CA GLY A 15 2.52 23.74 -4.69
C GLY A 15 3.77 24.23 -5.44
N ALA A 16 3.62 25.07 -6.46
CA ALA A 16 4.76 25.57 -7.26
C ALA A 16 5.87 26.25 -6.41
N ALA A 17 5.49 26.84 -5.27
CA ALA A 17 6.43 27.48 -4.33
C ALA A 17 7.15 26.49 -3.39
N THR A 18 6.58 25.31 -3.15
CA THR A 18 7.16 24.25 -2.28
C THR A 18 7.75 23.09 -3.09
N SER A 19 7.46 23.02 -4.38
CA SER A 19 8.01 22.08 -5.36
C SER A 19 9.51 22.35 -5.55
N ARG A 20 10.33 21.74 -4.70
CA ARG A 20 11.74 21.55 -5.01
C ARG A 20 11.84 20.37 -5.97
N LYS A 21 12.75 20.44 -6.96
CA LYS A 21 13.10 19.24 -7.76
C LYS A 21 13.35 18.11 -6.77
N ALA A 22 12.58 17.02 -6.90
CA ALA A 22 12.78 15.81 -6.12
C ALA A 22 14.27 15.46 -6.15
N ARG A 23 14.96 15.64 -5.03
CA ARG A 23 16.36 15.25 -4.92
C ARG A 23 16.43 13.73 -4.88
N VAL A 24 17.56 13.22 -5.36
CA VAL A 24 17.75 11.79 -5.60
C VAL A 24 17.27 11.03 -4.36
N PRO A 25 16.33 10.07 -4.50
CA PRO A 25 15.91 9.23 -3.40
C PRO A 25 17.12 8.57 -2.74
N VAL A 26 16.95 8.02 -1.53
CA VAL A 26 17.89 7.01 -1.03
C VAL A 26 18.18 6.07 -2.19
N PRO A 27 19.44 5.95 -2.65
CA PRO A 27 19.75 5.25 -3.88
C PRO A 27 19.13 3.85 -3.85
N GLY A 28 18.42 3.45 -4.90
CA GLY A 28 17.75 2.15 -4.94
C GLY A 28 18.70 0.98 -4.66
N ALA A 29 19.97 1.10 -5.05
CA ALA A 29 21.02 0.13 -4.74
C ALA A 29 21.23 -0.09 -3.23
N TRP A 30 20.96 0.91 -2.39
CA TRP A 30 21.02 0.77 -0.93
C TRP A 30 19.82 0.00 -0.39
N ARG A 31 18.66 0.05 -1.05
CA ARG A 31 17.46 -0.69 -0.65
C ARG A 31 17.63 -2.19 -0.85
N PHE A 32 18.32 -2.59 -1.92
CA PHE A 32 18.59 -4.00 -2.25
C PHE A 32 19.91 -4.54 -1.65
N HIS A 33 20.59 -3.76 -0.79
CA HIS A 33 21.79 -4.25 -0.13
C HIS A 33 21.39 -5.28 0.95
N ALA A 34 21.67 -6.56 0.72
CA ALA A 34 21.39 -7.61 1.69
C ALA A 34 22.33 -7.48 2.90
N TYR A 35 21.80 -7.57 4.12
CA TYR A 35 22.65 -7.69 5.30
C TYR A 35 23.16 -9.11 5.38
N THR A 36 24.46 -9.29 5.37
CA THR A 36 25.09 -10.59 5.58
C THR A 36 25.96 -10.57 6.84
N SER A 37 26.31 -9.38 7.32
CA SER A 37 27.15 -9.19 8.50
C SER A 37 26.84 -7.88 9.25
N PRO A 38 27.33 -7.74 10.50
CA PRO A 38 27.30 -6.45 11.21
C PRO A 38 28.08 -5.32 10.52
N ALA A 39 29.10 -5.65 9.72
CA ALA A 39 29.86 -4.65 8.98
C ALA A 39 29.00 -3.97 7.90
N ASP A 40 28.17 -4.75 7.19
CA ASP A 40 27.24 -4.25 6.17
C ASP A 40 26.25 -3.23 6.76
N VAL A 41 25.79 -3.50 7.98
CA VAL A 41 24.91 -2.61 8.75
C VAL A 41 25.60 -1.29 9.08
N GLN A 42 26.84 -1.35 9.56
CA GLN A 42 27.63 -0.15 9.90
C GLN A 42 27.95 0.68 8.66
N GLU A 43 28.32 0.03 7.56
CA GLU A 43 28.56 0.67 6.28
C GLU A 43 27.30 1.40 5.80
N LEU A 44 26.14 0.74 5.87
CA LEU A 44 24.89 1.33 5.47
C LEU A 44 24.49 2.50 6.37
N GLU A 45 24.64 2.38 7.70
CA GLU A 45 24.41 3.48 8.63
C GLU A 45 25.30 4.70 8.29
N ALA A 46 26.57 4.47 7.97
CA ALA A 46 27.50 5.53 7.56
C ALA A 46 27.04 6.21 6.26
N ARG A 47 26.50 5.46 5.30
CA ARG A 47 25.92 6.01 4.05
C ARG A 47 24.69 6.88 4.32
N TYR A 48 23.78 6.44 5.19
CA TYR A 48 22.62 7.25 5.61
C TYR A 48 23.03 8.52 6.33
N ARG A 49 24.05 8.43 7.21
CA ARG A 49 24.60 9.59 7.90
C ARG A 49 25.18 10.60 6.91
N ALA A 50 26.01 10.15 5.98
CA ALA A 50 26.60 11.00 4.96
C ALA A 50 25.53 11.67 4.08
N LEU A 51 24.48 10.92 3.69
CA LEU A 51 23.33 11.46 2.97
C LEU A 51 22.65 12.58 3.77
N TRP A 52 22.32 12.32 5.04
CA TRP A 52 21.64 13.30 5.88
C TRP A 52 22.47 14.57 6.12
N GLU A 53 23.77 14.42 6.39
CA GLU A 53 24.69 15.56 6.52
C GLU A 53 24.75 16.39 5.24
N ALA A 54 24.81 15.75 4.07
CA ALA A 54 24.82 16.44 2.79
C ALA A 54 23.52 17.24 2.57
N GLU A 55 22.36 16.70 2.95
CA GLU A 55 21.09 17.42 2.83
C GLU A 55 21.03 18.62 3.79
N LYS A 56 21.52 18.48 5.04
CA LYS A 56 21.65 19.60 5.98
C LYS A 56 22.55 20.71 5.44
N VAL A 57 23.73 20.36 4.91
CA VAL A 57 24.67 21.32 4.29
C VAL A 57 23.99 22.06 3.12
N ALA A 58 23.09 21.38 2.41
CA ALA A 58 22.32 21.98 1.34
C ALA A 58 21.07 22.75 1.80
N GLY A 59 20.95 23.03 3.11
CA GLY A 59 19.88 23.83 3.70
C GLY A 59 18.54 23.12 3.84
N LEU A 60 18.52 21.79 3.84
CA LEU A 60 17.31 21.03 4.11
C LEU A 60 17.17 20.74 5.61
N SER A 61 15.99 21.03 6.13
CA SER A 61 15.48 20.55 7.40
C SER A 61 14.20 19.74 7.14
N ALA A 62 13.90 18.80 8.02
CA ALA A 62 12.63 18.10 8.03
C ALA A 62 12.05 18.18 9.43
N ASP A 63 10.79 18.58 9.54
CA ASP A 63 10.05 18.52 10.81
C ASP A 63 9.53 17.10 11.06
N LEU A 64 9.35 16.33 9.98
CA LEU A 64 8.81 14.97 9.99
C LEU A 64 9.43 14.17 8.85
N LEU A 65 9.74 12.91 9.12
CA LEU A 65 10.08 11.90 8.11
C LEU A 65 8.89 10.98 7.88
N LEU A 66 8.59 10.69 6.61
CA LEU A 66 7.64 9.67 6.21
C LEU A 66 8.42 8.58 5.47
N CYS A 67 8.36 7.35 5.94
CA CYS A 67 9.12 6.25 5.36
C CYS A 67 8.21 5.03 5.14
N MET A 68 8.28 4.43 3.95
CA MET A 68 7.51 3.21 3.62
C MET A 68 8.29 1.91 3.86
N GLU A 69 9.61 2.00 3.86
CA GLU A 69 10.55 0.91 4.11
C GLU A 69 11.09 1.01 5.53
N LEU A 70 11.13 -0.10 6.27
CA LEU A 70 11.63 -0.09 7.66
C LEU A 70 13.07 0.40 7.74
N ARG A 71 13.92 -0.09 6.83
CA ARG A 71 15.34 0.26 6.76
C ARG A 71 15.52 1.78 6.71
N ASP A 72 14.81 2.41 5.79
CA ASP A 72 14.84 3.86 5.58
C ASP A 72 14.31 4.57 6.84
N ALA A 73 13.20 4.08 7.41
CA ALA A 73 12.63 4.59 8.66
C ALA A 73 13.64 4.55 9.82
N TYR A 74 14.28 3.40 10.04
CA TYR A 74 15.21 3.17 11.14
C TYR A 74 16.48 4.02 11.02
N PHE A 75 17.16 3.95 9.87
CA PHE A 75 18.43 4.65 9.72
C PHE A 75 18.24 6.16 9.65
N LEU A 76 17.23 6.65 8.91
CA LEU A 76 16.95 8.09 8.88
C LEU A 76 16.55 8.58 10.27
N TRP A 77 15.68 7.87 11.00
CA TRP A 77 15.34 8.22 12.39
C TRP A 77 16.58 8.34 13.29
N ARG A 78 17.52 7.38 13.21
CA ARG A 78 18.75 7.40 14.01
C ARG A 78 19.69 8.55 13.67
N VAL A 79 19.92 8.82 12.39
CA VAL A 79 20.91 9.84 11.97
C VAL A 79 20.32 11.25 11.98
N SER A 80 19.03 11.40 11.70
CA SER A 80 18.36 12.70 11.63
C SER A 80 17.89 13.22 12.97
N ARG A 81 17.61 12.32 13.92
CA ARG A 81 16.90 12.63 15.16
C ARG A 81 15.56 13.36 14.93
N THR A 82 14.93 13.16 13.77
CA THR A 82 13.65 13.77 13.40
C THR A 82 12.50 12.82 13.75
N PRO A 83 11.31 13.34 14.15
CA PRO A 83 10.11 12.52 14.25
C PRO A 83 9.83 11.73 12.97
N THR A 84 9.39 10.48 13.10
CA THR A 84 9.23 9.58 11.94
C THR A 84 7.90 8.85 11.96
N VAL A 85 7.13 8.97 10.87
CA VAL A 85 6.08 8.00 10.56
C VAL A 85 6.68 6.90 9.71
N TYR A 86 6.71 5.69 10.28
CA TYR A 86 6.87 4.49 9.48
C TYR A 86 5.49 4.06 8.98
N TYR A 87 5.26 4.19 7.68
CA TYR A 87 4.04 3.82 6.98
C TYR A 87 4.26 2.55 6.14
N PRO A 88 4.35 1.37 6.77
CA PRO A 88 4.68 0.13 6.09
C PRO A 88 3.81 -0.10 4.85
N ALA A 89 4.45 -0.13 3.69
CA ALA A 89 3.77 -0.42 2.42
C ALA A 89 3.83 -1.91 2.09
N LEU A 90 5.00 -2.48 2.34
CA LEU A 90 5.36 -3.89 2.27
C LEU A 90 6.22 -4.14 3.49
N ILE A 91 5.95 -5.22 4.22
CA ILE A 91 6.56 -5.45 5.53
C ILE A 91 7.56 -6.59 5.46
N PHE A 92 8.73 -6.32 6.07
CA PHE A 92 9.80 -7.21 6.53
C PHE A 92 10.47 -8.17 5.56
N LEU A 93 9.74 -8.99 4.80
CA LEU A 93 10.26 -10.29 4.35
C LEU A 93 9.74 -10.71 2.96
N GLN A 94 9.23 -9.75 2.16
CA GLN A 94 8.90 -9.99 0.74
C GLN A 94 10.12 -10.04 -0.18
N ASP A 95 11.31 -9.70 0.34
CA ASP A 95 12.55 -9.75 -0.41
C ASP A 95 13.07 -11.20 -0.46
N GLU A 96 12.98 -11.83 -1.64
CA GLU A 96 13.53 -13.17 -1.91
C GLU A 96 15.05 -13.24 -1.64
N ALA A 97 15.74 -12.10 -1.51
CA ALA A 97 17.16 -12.00 -1.22
C ALA A 97 17.50 -11.73 0.25
N LEU A 98 16.52 -11.75 1.16
CA LEU A 98 16.76 -11.55 2.58
C LEU A 98 17.47 -12.79 3.17
N THR A 99 18.52 -12.56 3.97
CA THR A 99 19.24 -13.62 4.71
C THR A 99 18.66 -13.75 6.12
N ASP A 100 18.93 -14.86 6.82
CA ASP A 100 18.50 -15.01 8.22
C ASP A 100 19.08 -13.92 9.13
N PHE A 101 20.32 -13.51 8.88
CA PHE A 101 20.93 -12.36 9.56
C PHE A 101 20.13 -11.09 9.32
N ALA A 102 19.73 -10.83 8.07
CA ALA A 102 18.94 -9.66 7.74
C ALA A 102 17.55 -9.71 8.38
N ALA A 103 16.89 -10.87 8.39
CA ALA A 103 15.59 -11.05 9.04
C ALA A 103 15.64 -10.71 10.54
N ASP A 104 16.59 -11.31 11.27
CA ASP A 104 16.80 -11.04 12.69
C ASP A 104 17.15 -9.56 12.95
N TYR A 105 18.00 -8.97 12.09
CA TYR A 105 18.36 -7.57 12.24
C TYR A 105 17.18 -6.62 11.98
N TYR A 106 16.33 -6.91 10.99
CA TYR A 106 15.12 -6.14 10.72
C TYR A 106 14.13 -6.21 11.91
N LEU A 107 13.94 -7.38 12.52
CA LEU A 107 13.11 -7.50 13.73
C LEU A 107 13.66 -6.62 14.86
N ARG A 108 14.98 -6.62 15.08
CA ARG A 108 15.63 -5.72 16.04
C ARG A 108 15.44 -4.23 15.71
N GLN A 109 15.51 -3.85 14.43
CA GLN A 109 15.23 -2.48 13.99
C GLN A 109 13.79 -2.07 14.29
N PHE A 110 12.83 -2.99 14.06
CA PHE A 110 11.43 -2.75 14.36
C PHE A 110 11.17 -2.60 15.84
N ASP A 111 11.71 -3.50 16.66
CA ASP A 111 11.57 -3.48 18.11
C ASP A 111 12.16 -2.19 18.68
N GLU A 112 13.27 -1.71 18.12
CA GLU A 112 13.84 -0.43 18.52
C GLU A 112 12.93 0.74 18.15
N LEU A 113 12.49 0.88 16.90
CA LEU A 113 11.55 1.94 16.49
C LEU A 113 10.26 1.92 17.33
N SER A 114 9.78 0.72 17.62
CA SER A 114 8.58 0.42 18.40
C SER A 114 8.63 0.92 19.85
N LYS A 115 9.82 1.11 20.42
CA LYS A 115 9.99 1.73 21.76
C LYS A 115 9.69 3.23 21.77
N HIS A 116 9.66 3.86 20.61
CA HIS A 116 9.42 5.30 20.45
C HIS A 116 8.05 5.61 19.85
N ASP A 117 7.25 4.58 19.58
CA ASP A 117 5.97 4.71 18.89
C ASP A 117 4.90 5.33 19.80
N VAL A 118 4.44 6.52 19.41
CA VAL A 118 3.48 7.32 20.17
C VAL A 118 2.06 6.74 20.15
N LEU A 119 1.81 5.69 19.38
CA LEU A 119 0.53 4.99 19.29
C LEU A 119 0.49 3.72 20.15
N ALA A 120 1.58 3.35 20.80
CA ALA A 120 1.64 2.16 21.65
C ALA A 120 0.79 2.35 22.94
N PRO A 121 -0.09 1.39 23.31
CA PRO A 121 -0.97 1.52 24.48
C PRO A 121 -0.23 1.73 25.81
N SER A 122 0.98 1.21 25.94
CA SER A 122 1.80 1.24 27.16
C SER A 122 2.75 2.44 27.23
N ALA A 123 2.76 3.33 26.23
CA ALA A 123 3.69 4.45 26.18
C ALA A 123 3.27 5.61 27.11
N SER A 124 3.26 5.36 28.43
CA SER A 124 3.43 6.46 29.39
C SER A 124 4.70 7.23 29.00
N SER A 125 4.65 8.56 29.02
CA SER A 125 5.78 9.40 28.58
C SER A 125 7.10 9.04 29.27
N SER A 126 7.04 8.55 30.52
CA SER A 126 8.17 8.08 31.31
C SER A 126 8.82 6.78 30.84
N GLN A 127 8.15 5.96 30.03
CA GLN A 127 8.67 4.67 29.54
C GLN A 127 9.19 4.73 28.10
N ARG A 128 9.04 5.85 27.40
CA ARG A 128 9.55 6.00 26.03
C ARG A 128 11.08 6.04 26.06
N GLY A 129 11.71 5.30 25.14
CA GLY A 129 13.16 5.32 24.99
C GLY A 129 13.67 6.73 24.69
N HIS A 130 14.93 7.01 25.03
CA HIS A 130 15.60 8.26 24.65
C HIS A 130 15.77 8.34 23.13
N GLY A 131 14.88 9.07 22.45
CA GLY A 131 14.93 9.24 21.00
C GLY A 131 13.75 10.04 20.45
N PRO A 132 13.80 10.41 19.16
CA PRO A 132 12.69 11.11 18.49
C PRO A 132 11.44 10.25 18.52
N PRO A 133 10.25 10.85 18.64
CA PRO A 133 8.99 10.11 18.60
C PRO A 133 8.80 9.47 17.23
N THR A 134 8.24 8.26 17.23
CA THR A 134 7.89 7.54 16.01
C THR A 134 6.40 7.23 15.99
N ALA A 135 5.87 6.89 14.82
CA ALA A 135 4.54 6.33 14.68
C ALA A 135 4.58 5.21 13.66
N ILE A 136 3.99 4.06 13.99
CA ILE A 136 3.90 2.93 13.07
C ILE A 136 2.45 2.77 12.65
N VAL A 137 2.14 3.02 11.37
CA VAL A 137 0.76 3.04 10.85
C VAL A 137 0.67 2.21 9.58
N ALA A 138 -0.13 1.16 9.58
CA ALA A 138 -0.34 0.33 8.40
C ALA A 138 -1.31 0.97 7.40
N GLN A 139 -1.06 0.80 6.10
CA GLN A 139 -1.97 1.31 5.06
C GLN A 139 -3.23 0.46 4.84
N SER A 140 -3.27 -0.76 5.37
CA SER A 140 -4.42 -1.65 5.24
C SER A 140 -4.50 -2.66 6.39
N PRO A 141 -5.67 -3.26 6.64
CA PRO A 141 -5.82 -4.32 7.63
C PRO A 141 -4.87 -5.49 7.40
N TYR A 142 -4.60 -5.83 6.14
CA TYR A 142 -3.59 -6.84 5.79
C TYR A 142 -2.20 -6.51 6.30
N ILE A 143 -1.74 -5.30 6.02
CA ILE A 143 -0.41 -4.85 6.41
C ILE A 143 -0.32 -4.83 7.94
N ALA A 144 -1.37 -4.34 8.63
CA ALA A 144 -1.42 -4.39 10.09
C ALA A 144 -1.36 -5.82 10.65
N GLU A 145 -2.10 -6.74 10.04
CA GLU A 145 -2.09 -8.14 10.47
C GLU A 145 -0.76 -8.82 10.14
N ASN A 146 -0.12 -8.48 9.03
CA ASN A 146 1.21 -8.97 8.71
C ASN A 146 2.26 -8.47 9.71
N VAL A 147 2.21 -7.18 10.13
CA VAL A 147 3.04 -6.69 11.25
C VAL A 147 2.80 -7.55 12.48
N PHE A 148 1.54 -7.76 12.86
CA PHE A 148 1.22 -8.53 14.05
C PHE A 148 1.69 -9.97 13.95
N TYR A 149 1.53 -10.61 12.80
CA TYR A 149 1.95 -11.97 12.57
C TYR A 149 3.45 -12.14 12.83
N HIS A 150 4.28 -11.21 12.32
CA HIS A 150 5.74 -11.30 12.43
C HIS A 150 6.33 -10.75 13.73
N THR A 151 5.70 -9.74 14.32
CA THR A 151 6.28 -8.97 15.44
C THR A 151 5.47 -9.05 16.73
N LYS A 152 4.28 -9.67 16.66
CA LYS A 152 3.27 -9.68 17.73
C LYS A 152 2.77 -8.30 18.16
N ARG A 153 3.15 -7.26 17.42
CA ARG A 153 2.72 -5.89 17.67
C ARG A 153 1.49 -5.54 16.84
N ARG A 154 0.45 -5.04 17.51
CA ARG A 154 -0.71 -4.44 16.85
C ARG A 154 -0.37 -3.01 16.48
N VAL A 155 -0.65 -2.64 15.23
CA VAL A 155 -0.52 -1.28 14.72
C VAL A 155 -1.85 -0.85 14.10
N PRO A 156 -2.23 0.44 14.17
CA PRO A 156 -3.45 0.90 13.54
C PRO A 156 -3.34 0.77 12.01
N ALA A 157 -4.44 0.35 11.39
CA ALA A 157 -4.61 0.37 9.95
C ALA A 157 -5.39 1.64 9.54
N VAL A 158 -4.77 2.49 8.73
CA VAL A 158 -5.36 3.73 8.25
C VAL A 158 -5.35 3.73 6.73
N ARG A 159 -6.56 3.70 6.19
CA ARG A 159 -6.81 3.61 4.76
C ARG A 159 -6.18 4.80 4.01
N PRO A 160 -5.44 4.57 2.92
CA PRO A 160 -4.99 5.64 2.03
C PRO A 160 -6.21 6.24 1.30
N LEU A 161 -6.34 7.56 1.36
CA LEU A 161 -7.40 8.31 0.69
C LEU A 161 -7.07 8.68 -0.76
N ALA A 162 -5.79 8.56 -1.15
CA ALA A 162 -5.29 8.93 -2.47
C ALA A 162 -5.73 10.32 -2.97
N LEU A 163 -5.74 11.32 -2.09
CA LEU A 163 -6.24 12.68 -2.38
C LEU A 163 -5.47 13.40 -3.50
N TYR A 164 -4.22 13.00 -3.77
CA TYR A 164 -3.40 13.56 -4.84
C TYR A 164 -3.98 13.28 -6.23
N VAL A 165 -4.87 12.28 -6.39
CA VAL A 165 -5.43 11.93 -7.69
C VAL A 165 -6.23 13.10 -8.28
N GLY A 166 -6.96 13.85 -7.44
CA GLY A 166 -7.57 15.13 -7.80
C GLY A 166 -8.59 15.12 -8.94
N VAL A 167 -8.98 13.95 -9.45
CA VAL A 167 -9.96 13.78 -10.52
C VAL A 167 -11.07 12.84 -10.07
N HIS A 168 -12.27 13.03 -10.62
CA HIS A 168 -13.44 12.22 -10.31
C HIS A 168 -13.98 11.55 -11.57
N TYR A 169 -14.70 10.46 -11.36
CA TYR A 169 -15.38 9.66 -12.38
C TYR A 169 -16.21 10.55 -13.30
N ALA A 170 -15.80 10.55 -14.57
CA ALA A 170 -16.37 11.37 -15.63
C ALA A 170 -16.39 10.52 -16.91
N PRO A 171 -17.21 9.44 -16.95
CA PRO A 171 -17.26 8.57 -18.11
C PRO A 171 -17.70 9.40 -19.32
N ASN A 172 -17.14 9.09 -20.49
CA ASN A 172 -17.45 9.84 -21.72
C ASN A 172 -18.95 9.76 -22.04
N SER A 173 -19.71 10.81 -21.68
CA SER A 173 -21.17 10.84 -21.82
C SER A 173 -21.66 10.92 -23.26
N THR A 174 -20.77 11.25 -24.21
CA THR A 174 -21.09 11.38 -25.64
C THR A 174 -21.44 10.04 -26.29
N ASP A 175 -21.04 8.91 -25.68
CA ASP A 175 -21.38 7.56 -26.16
C ASP A 175 -22.60 6.96 -25.44
N ALA A 176 -23.21 7.69 -24.50
CA ALA A 176 -24.42 7.28 -23.78
C ALA A 176 -25.67 7.48 -24.64
N ALA A 177 -25.75 6.76 -25.77
CA ALA A 177 -26.99 6.63 -26.51
C ALA A 177 -28.01 5.84 -25.66
N PRO A 178 -29.31 6.23 -25.62
CA PRO A 178 -30.32 5.65 -24.72
C PRO A 178 -30.60 4.15 -24.86
N SER A 179 -29.98 3.45 -25.81
CA SER A 179 -30.29 2.04 -26.09
C SER A 179 -29.13 1.24 -26.70
N GLY A 180 -27.88 1.66 -26.52
CA GLY A 180 -26.74 0.93 -27.10
C GLY A 180 -25.34 1.48 -26.84
N GLY A 181 -25.16 2.24 -25.75
CA GLY A 181 -23.86 2.84 -25.43
C GLY A 181 -22.73 1.81 -25.36
N THR A 182 -21.58 2.17 -25.90
CA THR A 182 -20.38 1.34 -25.87
C THR A 182 -19.74 1.43 -24.50
N LEU A 183 -19.72 0.33 -23.74
CA LEU A 183 -19.11 0.27 -22.42
C LEU A 183 -17.59 0.06 -22.54
N ARG A 184 -16.82 1.01 -22.02
CA ARG A 184 -15.36 1.04 -22.05
C ARG A 184 -14.78 0.63 -20.71
N LEU A 185 -14.07 -0.49 -20.70
CA LEU A 185 -13.48 -1.08 -19.50
C LEU A 185 -11.96 -0.94 -19.53
N LEU A 186 -11.41 -0.34 -18.48
CA LEU A 186 -9.97 -0.37 -18.24
C LEU A 186 -9.59 -1.69 -17.56
N VAL A 187 -8.78 -2.53 -18.20
CA VAL A 187 -8.36 -3.82 -17.64
C VAL A 187 -6.92 -3.73 -17.14
N LEU A 188 -6.77 -3.81 -15.82
CA LEU A 188 -5.51 -3.75 -15.09
C LEU A 188 -5.18 -5.14 -14.54
N CYS A 189 -4.44 -5.91 -15.33
CA CYS A 189 -3.81 -7.13 -14.84
C CYS A 189 -2.37 -6.81 -14.47
N ALA A 190 -2.03 -7.03 -13.21
CA ALA A 190 -0.69 -6.83 -12.75
C ALA A 190 0.33 -7.65 -13.55
N ARG A 191 1.45 -7.05 -13.91
CA ARG A 191 2.54 -7.71 -14.65
C ARG A 191 3.51 -8.33 -13.67
N THR A 192 3.16 -9.48 -13.10
CA THR A 192 4.12 -10.27 -12.33
C THR A 192 4.74 -11.35 -13.21
N ARG A 193 5.87 -11.91 -12.77
CA ARG A 193 6.44 -13.15 -13.34
C ARG A 193 5.53 -14.38 -13.16
N LEU A 194 4.27 -14.20 -12.75
CA LEU A 194 3.32 -15.28 -12.50
C LEU A 194 2.58 -15.67 -13.77
N MET A 195 2.63 -16.97 -14.06
CA MET A 195 1.85 -17.57 -15.14
C MET A 195 0.36 -17.17 -15.08
N MET A 196 -0.21 -17.06 -13.87
CA MET A 196 -1.63 -16.69 -13.69
C MET A 196 -1.95 -15.27 -14.15
N SER A 197 -1.08 -14.29 -13.88
CA SER A 197 -1.26 -12.92 -14.37
C SER A 197 -1.20 -12.86 -15.91
N HIS A 198 -0.26 -13.61 -16.50
CA HIS A 198 -0.18 -13.75 -17.96
C HIS A 198 -1.41 -14.43 -18.56
N ALA A 199 -1.92 -15.49 -17.92
CA ALA A 199 -3.13 -16.19 -18.33
C ALA A 199 -4.37 -15.27 -18.29
N CYS A 200 -4.57 -14.54 -17.19
CA CYS A 200 -5.67 -13.56 -17.08
C CYS A 200 -5.58 -12.51 -18.21
N ARG A 201 -4.38 -11.97 -18.44
CA ARG A 201 -4.16 -10.99 -19.50
C ARG A 201 -4.39 -11.58 -20.89
N ALA A 202 -4.00 -12.83 -21.14
CA ALA A 202 -4.26 -13.53 -22.40
C ALA A 202 -5.77 -13.69 -22.64
N LEU A 203 -6.53 -14.09 -21.61
CA LEU A 203 -7.99 -14.19 -21.68
C LEU A 203 -8.64 -12.84 -22.01
N PHE A 204 -8.23 -11.75 -21.36
CA PHE A 204 -8.73 -10.43 -21.69
C PHE A 204 -8.32 -9.93 -23.07
N ARG A 205 -7.13 -10.30 -23.57
CA ARG A 205 -6.71 -9.99 -24.95
C ARG A 205 -7.58 -10.70 -25.97
N GLU A 206 -7.92 -11.95 -25.71
CA GLU A 206 -8.82 -12.72 -26.56
C GLU A 206 -10.24 -12.16 -26.53
N ALA A 207 -10.76 -11.87 -25.34
CA ALA A 207 -12.03 -11.17 -25.18
C ALA A 207 -12.05 -9.81 -25.91
N ARG A 208 -10.95 -9.04 -25.89
CA ARG A 208 -10.84 -7.78 -26.63
C ARG A 208 -10.97 -7.95 -28.14
N ARG A 209 -10.53 -9.09 -28.69
CA ARG A 209 -10.65 -9.39 -30.13
C ARG A 209 -12.06 -9.82 -30.51
N GLU A 210 -12.67 -10.64 -29.67
CA GLU A 210 -13.94 -11.30 -29.99
C GLU A 210 -15.18 -10.48 -29.59
N LEU A 211 -15.14 -9.77 -28.47
CA LEU A 211 -16.30 -9.02 -27.96
C LEU A 211 -16.77 -7.89 -28.89
N PRO A 212 -15.90 -7.05 -29.49
CA PRO A 212 -16.38 -5.93 -30.29
C PRO A 212 -17.23 -6.30 -31.50
N ARG A 213 -17.10 -7.55 -31.98
CA ARG A 213 -17.91 -8.09 -33.08
C ARG A 213 -19.32 -8.48 -32.65
N ARG A 214 -19.56 -8.64 -31.34
CA ARG A 214 -20.76 -9.27 -30.79
C ARG A 214 -21.43 -8.45 -29.70
N THR A 215 -20.74 -7.46 -29.12
CA THR A 215 -21.20 -6.72 -27.96
C THR A 215 -20.78 -5.25 -28.02
N SER A 216 -21.42 -4.43 -27.18
CA SER A 216 -21.04 -3.04 -26.92
C SER A 216 -19.84 -2.91 -25.97
N LEU A 217 -19.20 -4.02 -25.56
CA LEU A 217 -18.05 -3.98 -24.65
C LEU A 217 -16.77 -3.64 -25.41
N ARG A 218 -15.97 -2.72 -24.86
CA ARG A 218 -14.63 -2.37 -25.35
C ARG A 218 -13.64 -2.46 -24.21
N LEU A 219 -12.72 -3.40 -24.33
CA LEU A 219 -11.66 -3.63 -23.34
C LEU A 219 -10.41 -2.84 -23.71
N HIS A 220 -9.95 -1.98 -22.82
CA HIS A 220 -8.66 -1.32 -22.93
C HIS A 220 -7.64 -2.02 -22.03
N LEU A 221 -6.63 -2.60 -22.66
CA LEU A 221 -5.51 -3.24 -21.98
C LEU A 221 -4.27 -2.38 -22.27
N PRO A 222 -3.73 -1.66 -21.27
CA PRO A 222 -2.55 -0.82 -21.48
C PRO A 222 -1.36 -1.61 -22.05
N THR A 223 -0.66 -0.98 -22.99
CA THR A 223 0.42 -1.60 -23.78
C THR A 223 1.76 -1.60 -23.04
N GLY A 224 2.04 -0.65 -22.15
CA GLY A 224 3.38 -0.42 -21.58
C GLY A 224 3.60 -0.79 -20.10
N ASP A 225 4.87 -0.82 -19.71
CA ASP A 225 5.39 -0.81 -18.32
C ASP A 225 5.58 0.63 -17.79
N GLY A 226 5.02 1.63 -18.48
CA GLY A 226 5.15 3.04 -18.12
C GLY A 226 4.37 3.41 -16.86
N ASP A 227 4.82 4.45 -16.17
CA ASP A 227 4.19 4.94 -14.94
C ASP A 227 2.99 5.85 -15.17
N THR A 228 2.13 5.90 -14.14
CA THR A 228 0.69 6.26 -14.09
C THR A 228 -0.23 5.28 -14.81
N VAL A 229 -0.87 4.40 -14.02
CA VAL A 229 -1.76 3.26 -14.36
C VAL A 229 -1.45 2.59 -15.72
N HIS A 230 -0.16 2.34 -15.99
CA HIS A 230 0.38 1.75 -17.23
C HIS A 230 0.40 2.65 -18.48
N GLY A 231 0.69 3.94 -18.32
CA GLY A 231 0.82 4.93 -19.39
C GLY A 231 -0.44 5.76 -19.64
N LEU A 232 -1.34 5.84 -18.65
CA LEU A 232 -2.57 6.65 -18.68
C LEU A 232 -2.53 7.67 -17.55
N THR A 233 -2.91 8.92 -17.85
CA THR A 233 -3.11 9.91 -16.79
C THR A 233 -4.35 9.58 -15.97
N PHE A 234 -4.45 10.09 -14.74
CA PHE A 234 -5.68 9.90 -13.94
C PHE A 234 -6.92 10.46 -14.66
N ALA A 235 -6.79 11.58 -15.38
CA ALA A 235 -7.87 12.13 -16.19
C ALA A 235 -8.32 11.19 -17.32
N ASP A 236 -7.39 10.45 -17.93
CA ASP A 236 -7.75 9.42 -18.92
C ASP A 236 -8.43 8.21 -18.27
N VAL A 237 -7.96 7.80 -17.08
CA VAL A 237 -8.57 6.71 -16.32
C VAL A 237 -10.01 7.04 -15.91
N ALA A 238 -10.26 8.28 -15.47
CA ALA A 238 -11.58 8.73 -15.04
C ALA A 238 -12.66 8.73 -16.15
N ARG A 239 -12.24 8.63 -17.42
CA ARG A 239 -13.13 8.58 -18.60
C ARG A 239 -13.64 7.17 -18.96
N PHE A 240 -13.07 6.12 -18.36
CA PHE A 240 -13.59 4.77 -18.52
C PHE A 240 -14.86 4.58 -17.72
N ASP A 241 -15.78 3.74 -18.21
CA ASP A 241 -17.04 3.46 -17.50
C ASP A 241 -16.81 2.65 -16.23
N ALA A 242 -15.82 1.75 -16.26
CA ALA A 242 -15.36 1.00 -15.10
C ALA A 242 -13.93 0.48 -15.31
N ALA A 243 -13.33 -0.01 -14.23
CA ALA A 243 -12.05 -0.69 -14.23
C ALA A 243 -12.19 -2.14 -13.74
N VAL A 244 -11.42 -3.04 -14.33
CA VAL A 244 -11.23 -4.41 -13.86
C VAL A 244 -9.81 -4.50 -13.31
N LEU A 245 -9.68 -4.69 -12.00
CA LEU A 245 -8.40 -4.84 -11.34
C LEU A 245 -8.20 -6.31 -10.98
N VAL A 246 -7.25 -6.97 -11.64
CA VAL A 246 -6.72 -8.28 -11.24
C VAL A 246 -5.39 -8.02 -10.54
N PRO A 247 -5.41 -7.89 -9.21
CA PRO A 247 -4.25 -7.39 -8.50
C PRO A 247 -3.23 -8.51 -8.33
N TRP A 248 -1.95 -8.14 -8.33
CA TRP A 248 -0.88 -9.05 -7.93
C TRP A 248 -0.70 -9.11 -6.42
N ASN A 249 -1.13 -8.06 -5.71
CA ASN A 249 -1.08 -7.93 -4.26
C ASN A 249 -2.45 -7.65 -3.67
N ILE A 250 -2.57 -7.78 -2.37
CA ILE A 250 -3.73 -7.44 -1.59
C ILE A 250 -3.65 -5.97 -1.14
N ALA A 251 -2.43 -5.45 -0.97
CA ALA A 251 -2.15 -4.03 -0.78
C ALA A 251 -1.72 -3.35 -2.09
N VAL A 252 -2.64 -3.22 -3.06
CA VAL A 252 -2.35 -2.52 -4.33
C VAL A 252 -2.79 -1.06 -4.27
N THR A 253 -1.83 -0.14 -4.37
CA THR A 253 -2.10 1.31 -4.35
C THR A 253 -3.05 1.76 -5.46
N THR A 254 -2.98 1.15 -6.64
CA THR A 254 -3.88 1.44 -7.77
C THR A 254 -5.36 1.20 -7.45
N PHE A 255 -5.67 0.30 -6.51
CA PHE A 255 -7.05 0.16 -6.05
C PHE A 255 -7.52 1.43 -5.32
N ALA A 256 -6.70 1.96 -4.40
CA ALA A 256 -7.01 3.17 -3.66
C ALA A 256 -7.17 4.38 -4.60
N GLU A 257 -6.36 4.46 -5.66
CA GLU A 257 -6.47 5.48 -6.72
C GLU A 257 -7.80 5.42 -7.44
N LEU A 258 -8.14 4.25 -7.99
CA LEU A 258 -9.42 4.04 -8.67
C LEU A 258 -10.60 4.35 -7.76
N TYR A 259 -10.48 3.98 -6.48
CA TYR A 259 -11.51 4.24 -5.50
C TYR A 259 -11.68 5.72 -5.20
N ALA A 260 -10.58 6.46 -5.01
CA ALA A 260 -10.60 7.91 -4.79
C ALA A 260 -11.18 8.67 -5.99
N MET A 261 -10.91 8.18 -7.21
CA MET A 261 -11.56 8.68 -8.43
C MET A 261 -13.05 8.35 -8.51
N GLN A 262 -13.55 7.44 -7.68
CA GLN A 262 -14.93 6.93 -7.73
C GLN A 262 -15.22 6.20 -9.06
N VAL A 263 -14.20 5.66 -9.72
CA VAL A 263 -14.34 4.83 -10.92
C VAL A 263 -14.84 3.46 -10.48
N PRO A 264 -15.99 2.96 -10.94
CA PRO A 264 -16.49 1.64 -10.56
C PRO A 264 -15.43 0.55 -10.81
N VAL A 265 -15.13 -0.26 -9.80
CA VAL A 265 -14.07 -1.27 -9.86
C VAL A 265 -14.64 -2.67 -9.70
N PHE A 266 -14.20 -3.57 -10.58
CA PHE A 266 -14.38 -5.00 -10.47
C PHE A 266 -13.09 -5.65 -9.97
N VAL A 267 -13.19 -6.46 -8.91
CA VAL A 267 -12.07 -7.23 -8.33
C VAL A 267 -12.40 -8.72 -8.25
N PRO A 268 -11.42 -9.63 -8.26
CA PRO A 268 -11.65 -11.03 -7.97
C PRO A 268 -12.41 -11.23 -6.64
N ASP A 269 -13.31 -12.21 -6.59
CA ASP A 269 -13.85 -12.69 -5.31
C ASP A 269 -12.74 -13.36 -4.45
N PRO A 270 -12.95 -13.57 -3.15
CA PRO A 270 -11.91 -14.11 -2.27
C PRO A 270 -11.37 -15.47 -2.71
N VAL A 271 -12.21 -16.34 -3.26
CA VAL A 271 -11.82 -17.67 -3.73
C VAL A 271 -10.88 -17.58 -4.92
N TRP A 272 -11.20 -16.73 -5.89
CA TRP A 272 -10.36 -16.53 -7.05
C TRP A 272 -9.09 -15.75 -6.70
N LEU A 273 -9.20 -14.77 -5.81
CA LEU A 273 -8.08 -14.00 -5.29
C LEU A 273 -7.04 -14.89 -4.57
N ALA A 274 -7.49 -15.81 -3.72
CA ALA A 274 -6.64 -16.81 -3.07
C ALA A 274 -5.86 -17.69 -4.07
N ARG A 275 -6.44 -17.96 -5.25
CA ARG A 275 -5.75 -18.71 -6.33
C ARG A 275 -4.72 -17.87 -7.08
N LEU A 276 -4.86 -16.55 -7.09
CA LEU A 276 -3.95 -15.63 -7.78
C LEU A 276 -2.71 -15.28 -6.95
N TRP A 277 -2.79 -15.40 -5.64
CA TRP A 277 -1.77 -14.95 -4.68
C TRP A 277 -0.60 -15.83 -4.28
N PRO A 278 -0.45 -17.10 -4.72
CA PRO A 278 0.59 -17.97 -4.20
C PRO A 278 1.95 -17.25 -3.97
N LYS A 279 2.54 -16.65 -4.99
CA LYS A 279 3.91 -16.11 -4.87
C LYS A 279 4.13 -14.95 -3.88
N GLN A 280 3.12 -14.13 -3.61
CA GLN A 280 3.31 -12.98 -2.74
C GLN A 280 3.34 -13.30 -1.25
N MET A 281 2.65 -14.38 -0.87
CA MET A 281 2.71 -14.87 0.49
C MET A 281 3.97 -15.72 0.72
N THR A 282 4.85 -15.90 -0.28
CA THR A 282 5.87 -16.98 -0.24
C THR A 282 7.27 -16.67 -0.65
N SER A 283 7.58 -15.43 -0.98
CA SER A 283 8.96 -14.98 -0.80
C SER A 283 9.46 -15.33 0.61
N TYR A 284 8.56 -15.29 1.61
CA TYR A 284 8.82 -15.56 3.02
C TYR A 284 9.17 -17.03 3.37
N GLY A 285 8.25 -17.98 3.11
CA GLY A 285 8.38 -19.37 3.59
C GLY A 285 9.60 -20.11 3.04
N ARG A 286 9.97 -19.82 1.79
CA ARG A 286 11.12 -20.44 1.13
C ARG A 286 12.44 -19.76 1.47
N ALA A 287 12.46 -18.44 1.68
CA ALA A 287 13.67 -17.71 2.05
C ALA A 287 14.04 -17.93 3.53
N HIS A 288 13.04 -18.13 4.41
CA HIS A 288 13.25 -18.24 5.86
C HIS A 288 12.44 -19.38 6.50
N PRO A 289 12.79 -20.65 6.20
CA PRO A 289 12.07 -21.79 6.77
C PRO A 289 12.17 -21.85 8.30
N ASP A 290 13.29 -21.40 8.87
CA ASP A 290 13.52 -21.43 10.32
C ASP A 290 12.69 -20.38 11.07
N LEU A 291 12.60 -19.15 10.57
CA LEU A 291 11.76 -18.11 11.15
C LEU A 291 10.28 -18.50 11.14
N HIS A 292 9.80 -19.09 10.03
CA HIS A 292 8.43 -19.60 9.95
C HIS A 292 8.17 -20.74 10.93
N ARG A 293 9.14 -21.65 11.07
CA ARG A 293 9.07 -22.73 12.06
C ARG A 293 9.00 -22.16 13.47
N GLU A 294 9.85 -21.20 13.83
CA GLU A 294 9.85 -20.57 15.16
C GLU A 294 8.56 -19.81 15.47
N LEU A 295 8.02 -19.08 14.49
CA LEU A 295 6.70 -18.43 14.59
C LEU A 295 5.57 -19.45 14.77
N ARG A 296 5.60 -20.58 14.07
CA ARG A 296 4.61 -21.69 14.18
C ARG A 296 4.71 -22.43 15.51
N GLU A 297 5.93 -22.63 16.01
CA GLU A 297 6.20 -23.34 17.27
C GLU A 297 5.86 -22.49 18.51
N GLY A 298 5.34 -21.26 18.34
CA GLY A 298 4.93 -20.42 19.46
C GLY A 298 6.08 -19.89 20.31
N LYS A 299 7.32 -20.02 19.84
CA LYS A 299 8.52 -19.54 20.55
C LYS A 299 8.56 -18.01 20.70
N LEU A 300 7.71 -17.29 19.96
CA LEU A 300 7.55 -15.84 19.96
C LEU A 300 6.33 -15.32 20.78
N GLY A 301 5.75 -16.13 21.68
CA GLY A 301 4.72 -15.70 22.64
C GLY A 301 3.29 -16.14 22.32
N GLU A 302 2.41 -16.06 23.33
CA GLU A 302 1.10 -16.73 23.43
C GLU A 302 0.03 -16.28 22.42
N ALA A 303 0.18 -15.13 21.78
CA ALA A 303 -0.78 -14.65 20.79
C ALA A 303 -0.55 -15.35 19.43
N GLN A 304 -1.15 -16.52 19.26
CA GLN A 304 -1.17 -17.22 17.97
C GLN A 304 -2.19 -16.57 17.03
N HIS A 305 -1.75 -16.25 15.80
CA HIS A 305 -2.67 -15.83 14.75
C HIS A 305 -3.60 -17.01 14.41
N PRO A 306 -4.90 -16.79 14.18
CA PRO A 306 -5.89 -17.86 13.96
C PRO A 306 -5.55 -18.79 12.79
N THR A 307 -4.77 -18.32 11.82
CA THR A 307 -4.28 -19.13 10.69
C THR A 307 -2.79 -18.91 10.45
N PRO A 308 -1.99 -19.94 10.13
CA PRO A 308 -0.61 -19.73 9.74
C PRO A 308 -0.55 -18.95 8.43
N TYR A 309 0.52 -18.18 8.23
CA TYR A 309 0.84 -17.69 6.90
C TYR A 309 1.15 -18.90 5.99
N PRO A 310 0.61 -18.94 4.76
CA PRO A 310 0.79 -20.09 3.86
C PRO A 310 2.26 -20.27 3.47
N SER A 311 2.74 -21.52 3.49
CA SER A 311 4.15 -21.86 3.16
C SER A 311 4.40 -22.03 1.66
N LEU A 312 3.40 -22.50 0.93
CA LEU A 312 3.37 -22.98 -0.47
C LEU A 312 4.36 -24.05 -0.89
N ASP A 313 5.05 -24.68 0.06
CA ASP A 313 5.60 -26.01 -0.20
C ASP A 313 4.49 -26.97 -0.65
N ARG A 314 3.24 -26.68 -0.26
CA ARG A 314 2.07 -27.50 -0.54
C ARG A 314 0.85 -26.62 -0.82
N LEU A 315 0.79 -26.04 -2.01
CA LEU A 315 -0.30 -25.14 -2.49
C LEU A 315 -1.71 -25.59 -2.11
N THR A 316 -1.99 -26.89 -2.18
CA THR A 316 -3.28 -27.49 -1.84
C THR A 316 -3.57 -27.46 -0.35
N GLU A 317 -2.56 -27.71 0.49
CA GLU A 317 -2.67 -27.66 1.95
C GLU A 317 -2.72 -26.22 2.47
N ASP A 318 -2.07 -25.29 1.75
CA ASP A 318 -2.01 -23.87 2.09
C ASP A 318 -3.23 -23.06 1.60
N PHE A 319 -4.07 -23.64 0.73
CA PHE A 319 -5.25 -22.94 0.18
C PHE A 319 -6.22 -22.40 1.24
N PRO A 320 -6.57 -23.14 2.31
CA PRO A 320 -7.42 -22.60 3.38
C PRO A 320 -6.81 -21.35 4.04
N SER A 321 -5.49 -21.32 4.25
CA SER A 321 -4.81 -20.13 4.75
C SER A 321 -4.88 -18.98 3.75
N MET A 322 -4.55 -19.22 2.47
CA MET A 322 -4.66 -18.19 1.43
C MET A 322 -6.08 -17.61 1.34
N LEU A 323 -7.10 -18.47 1.42
CA LEU A 323 -8.50 -18.06 1.42
C LEU A 323 -8.84 -17.21 2.65
N TYR A 324 -8.42 -17.64 3.85
CA TYR A 324 -8.60 -16.87 5.08
C TYR A 324 -8.04 -15.44 4.94
N TRP A 325 -6.81 -15.30 4.45
CA TRP A 325 -6.21 -13.98 4.26
C TRP A 325 -6.95 -13.14 3.20
N ALA A 326 -7.46 -13.79 2.13
CA ALA A 326 -8.26 -13.14 1.11
C ALA A 326 -9.63 -12.67 1.61
N GLU A 327 -10.30 -13.45 2.44
CA GLU A 327 -11.61 -13.14 2.99
C GLU A 327 -11.52 -12.05 4.07
N HIS A 328 -10.55 -12.15 4.98
CA HIS A 328 -10.51 -11.30 6.17
C HIS A 328 -9.68 -10.03 6.01
N TYR A 329 -8.66 -10.03 5.15
CA TYR A 329 -7.67 -8.94 5.15
C TYR A 329 -7.44 -8.25 3.80
N ALA A 330 -7.90 -8.83 2.68
CA ALA A 330 -7.82 -8.17 1.37
C ALA A 330 -8.48 -6.79 1.39
N HIS A 331 -9.62 -6.69 2.09
CA HIS A 331 -10.46 -5.50 2.22
C HIS A 331 -11.02 -4.93 0.90
N LEU A 332 -10.54 -5.37 -0.27
CA LEU A 332 -10.94 -4.88 -1.59
C LEU A 332 -12.44 -5.08 -1.85
N HIS A 333 -12.94 -6.30 -1.61
CA HIS A 333 -14.30 -6.71 -1.97
C HIS A 333 -15.37 -6.28 -0.96
N GLY A 334 -14.96 -5.83 0.24
CA GLY A 334 -15.88 -5.37 1.29
C GLY A 334 -16.22 -3.88 1.20
N LEU A 335 -15.57 -3.12 0.32
CA LEU A 335 -15.78 -1.68 0.22
C LEU A 335 -17.04 -1.34 -0.59
N PRO A 336 -17.87 -0.38 -0.12
CA PRO A 336 -19.05 0.08 -0.83
C PRO A 336 -18.78 0.42 -2.30
N GLY A 337 -19.67 -0.03 -3.19
CA GLY A 337 -19.59 0.19 -4.63
C GLY A 337 -18.60 -0.69 -5.39
N VAL A 338 -17.70 -1.42 -4.72
CA VAL A 338 -16.85 -2.42 -5.39
C VAL A 338 -17.67 -3.63 -5.79
N LYS A 339 -17.39 -4.20 -6.96
CA LYS A 339 -18.03 -5.43 -7.45
C LYS A 339 -17.01 -6.56 -7.48
N SER A 340 -17.39 -7.72 -6.97
CA SER A 340 -16.58 -8.93 -7.07
C SER A 340 -16.96 -9.76 -8.29
N PHE A 341 -16.03 -10.59 -8.77
CA PHE A 341 -16.33 -11.57 -9.81
C PHE A 341 -15.56 -12.87 -9.60
N ALA A 342 -16.21 -14.00 -9.87
CA ALA A 342 -15.66 -15.35 -9.67
C ALA A 342 -14.75 -15.80 -10.82
N SER A 343 -14.94 -15.24 -12.02
CA SER A 343 -14.12 -15.56 -13.19
C SER A 343 -14.25 -14.50 -14.29
N ILE A 344 -13.26 -14.42 -15.17
CA ILE A 344 -13.29 -13.49 -16.32
C ILE A 344 -14.53 -13.72 -17.21
N PRO A 345 -14.94 -14.96 -17.57
CA PRO A 345 -16.15 -15.16 -18.37
C PRO A 345 -17.43 -14.68 -17.66
N THR A 346 -17.58 -14.93 -16.36
CA THR A 346 -18.78 -14.49 -15.61
C THR A 346 -18.86 -12.96 -15.53
N LEU A 347 -17.72 -12.30 -15.30
CA LEU A 347 -17.61 -10.84 -15.37
C LEU A 347 -18.07 -10.30 -16.72
N LEU A 348 -17.49 -10.80 -17.81
CA LEU A 348 -17.79 -10.30 -19.16
C LEU A 348 -19.26 -10.54 -19.54
N LEU A 349 -19.85 -11.66 -19.12
CA LEU A 349 -21.26 -11.97 -19.35
C LEU A 349 -22.18 -11.02 -18.57
N SER A 350 -21.90 -10.77 -17.29
CA SER A 350 -22.69 -9.84 -16.46
C SER A 350 -22.66 -8.42 -17.01
N LEU A 351 -21.49 -7.96 -17.44
CA LEU A 351 -21.33 -6.65 -18.08
C LEU A 351 -22.05 -6.56 -19.43
N HIS A 352 -22.05 -7.64 -20.22
CA HIS A 352 -22.76 -7.68 -21.49
C HIS A 352 -24.28 -7.59 -21.31
N LYS A 353 -24.81 -8.24 -20.26
CA LYS A 353 -26.25 -8.21 -19.93
C LYS A 353 -26.71 -6.86 -19.38
N GLY A 354 -25.79 -6.01 -18.93
CA GLY A 354 -26.14 -4.74 -18.29
C GLY A 354 -26.67 -4.91 -16.87
N ASP A 355 -26.35 -6.02 -16.20
CA ASP A 355 -26.85 -6.34 -14.85
C ASP A 355 -26.25 -5.43 -13.75
N THR A 356 -25.33 -4.53 -14.11
CA THR A 356 -24.57 -3.71 -13.15
C THR A 356 -24.85 -2.23 -13.34
N ASP A 357 -25.40 -1.59 -12.30
CA ASP A 357 -25.50 -0.13 -12.22
C ASP A 357 -24.17 0.48 -11.76
N LEU A 358 -23.37 0.91 -12.73
CA LEU A 358 -22.07 1.54 -12.52
C LEU A 358 -22.18 2.93 -11.87
N ARG A 359 -23.27 3.66 -12.11
CA ARG A 359 -23.47 4.99 -11.52
C ARG A 359 -23.79 4.87 -10.04
N ALA A 360 -24.67 3.93 -9.67
CA ALA A 360 -24.94 3.63 -8.27
C ALA A 360 -23.67 3.18 -7.54
N ALA A 361 -22.84 2.34 -8.17
CA ALA A 361 -21.54 1.94 -7.61
C ALA A 361 -20.64 3.16 -7.32
N SER A 362 -20.48 4.07 -8.28
CA SER A 362 -19.70 5.31 -8.11
C SER A 362 -20.23 6.21 -6.98
N VAL A 363 -21.56 6.33 -6.86
CA VAL A 363 -22.21 7.10 -5.77
C VAL A 363 -21.89 6.50 -4.40
N GLU A 364 -21.96 5.18 -4.24
CA GLU A 364 -21.61 4.52 -2.99
C GLU A 364 -20.12 4.69 -2.65
N MET A 365 -19.24 4.60 -3.64
CA MET A 365 -17.81 4.87 -3.45
C MET A 365 -17.55 6.30 -2.98
N ARG A 366 -18.29 7.29 -3.51
CA ARG A 366 -18.19 8.68 -3.09
C ARG A 366 -18.62 8.87 -1.64
N LYS A 367 -19.79 8.36 -1.27
CA LYS A 367 -20.30 8.43 0.11
C LYS A 367 -19.32 7.83 1.11
N GLU A 368 -18.77 6.67 0.77
CA GLU A 368 -17.75 6.01 1.59
C GLU A 368 -16.45 6.82 1.65
N GLY A 369 -16.01 7.41 0.55
CA GLY A 369 -14.85 8.31 0.51
C GLY A 369 -15.03 9.53 1.41
N GLU A 370 -16.20 10.16 1.40
CA GLU A 370 -16.54 11.28 2.29
C GLU A 370 -16.57 10.87 3.76
N ARG A 371 -17.12 9.67 4.07
CA ARG A 371 -17.08 9.10 5.43
C ARG A 371 -15.65 8.87 5.88
N ALA A 372 -14.85 8.18 5.07
CA ALA A 372 -13.45 7.89 5.36
C ALA A 372 -12.63 9.18 5.56
N LEU A 373 -12.87 10.23 4.78
CA LEU A 373 -12.21 11.53 4.95
C LEU A 373 -12.44 12.12 6.35
N ARG A 374 -13.68 12.06 6.85
CA ARG A 374 -14.05 12.55 8.20
C ARG A 374 -13.39 11.75 9.33
N GLU A 375 -13.00 10.51 9.09
CA GLU A 375 -12.34 9.64 10.08
C GLU A 375 -10.81 9.74 10.01
N VAL A 376 -10.27 9.72 8.79
CA VAL A 376 -8.83 9.63 8.54
C VAL A 376 -8.13 10.97 8.75
N VAL A 377 -8.75 12.11 8.40
CA VAL A 377 -8.13 13.43 8.57
C VAL A 377 -7.88 13.76 10.04
N PRO A 378 -8.86 13.62 10.97
CA PRO A 378 -8.61 13.83 12.39
C PRO A 378 -7.55 12.88 12.98
N PHE A 379 -7.52 11.63 12.52
CA PHE A 379 -6.47 10.68 12.93
C PHE A 379 -5.07 11.23 12.61
N TRP A 380 -4.82 11.62 11.36
CA TRP A 380 -3.51 12.12 10.95
C TRP A 380 -3.16 13.45 11.60
N ALA A 381 -4.14 14.37 11.74
CA ALA A 381 -3.94 15.63 12.44
C ALA A 381 -3.52 15.42 13.90
N GLY A 382 -4.24 14.53 14.62
CA GLY A 382 -3.90 14.17 16.00
C GLY A 382 -2.55 13.48 16.11
N LEU A 383 -2.22 12.60 15.17
CA LEU A 383 -0.91 11.93 15.14
C LEU A 383 0.24 12.92 14.93
N PHE A 384 0.11 13.83 13.97
CA PHE A 384 1.15 14.84 13.71
C PHE A 384 1.31 15.78 14.90
N ALA A 385 0.24 16.17 15.58
CA ALA A 385 0.33 16.94 16.81
C ALA A 385 1.16 16.20 17.87
N ARG A 386 0.93 14.90 18.09
CA ARG A 386 1.70 14.07 19.04
C ARG A 386 3.17 13.91 18.68
N LEU A 387 3.47 13.80 17.39
CA LEU A 387 4.84 13.63 16.90
C LEU A 387 5.65 14.93 17.00
N LEU A 388 5.04 16.06 16.69
CA LEU A 388 5.72 17.36 16.64
C LEU A 388 5.72 18.08 18.00
N TYR A 389 4.74 17.79 18.85
CA TYR A 389 4.55 18.44 20.15
C TYR A 389 4.34 17.41 21.27
N PRO A 390 5.31 16.53 21.55
CA PRO A 390 5.15 15.43 22.51
C PRO A 390 4.85 15.91 23.94
N ASP A 391 5.22 17.15 24.29
CA ASP A 391 4.98 17.73 25.62
C ASP A 391 3.56 18.32 25.78
N ALA A 392 2.83 18.57 24.68
CA ALA A 392 1.51 19.19 24.70
C ALA A 392 0.41 18.31 25.35
N ASP A 393 0.58 16.99 25.34
CA ASP A 393 -0.37 16.04 25.95
C ASP A 393 -0.34 16.07 27.49
N SER A 394 0.64 16.75 28.10
CA SER A 394 0.78 16.79 29.57
C SER A 394 -0.04 17.90 30.26
N GLY A 395 -0.62 18.83 29.50
CA GLY A 395 -1.54 19.84 30.01
C GLY A 395 -2.58 20.18 28.97
N GLY A 396 -3.84 19.81 29.20
CA GLY A 396 -4.92 19.89 28.21
C GLY A 396 -4.94 21.20 27.40
N ILE A 397 -4.45 21.14 26.16
CA ILE A 397 -4.50 22.26 25.23
C ILE A 397 -5.80 22.16 24.44
N GLU A 398 -6.66 23.16 24.59
CA GLU A 398 -7.79 23.39 23.70
C GLU A 398 -7.25 23.67 22.28
N ALA A 399 -7.63 22.82 21.32
CA ALA A 399 -7.17 22.86 19.94
C ALA A 399 -7.67 24.13 19.21
N GLY A 400 -6.92 25.23 19.33
CA GLY A 400 -7.27 26.54 18.76
C GLY A 400 -6.08 27.27 18.14
N GLY A 401 -5.42 26.67 17.15
CA GLY A 401 -4.37 27.37 16.41
C GLY A 401 -3.69 26.51 15.35
N ALA A 402 -4.11 26.65 14.09
CA ALA A 402 -3.46 26.00 12.96
C ALA A 402 -2.15 26.74 12.60
N THR A 403 -1.00 26.19 13.00
CA THR A 403 0.31 26.60 12.47
C THR A 403 0.59 25.89 11.14
N ASN A 404 1.08 26.64 10.14
CA ASN A 404 1.52 26.11 8.85
C ASN A 404 2.68 25.12 9.04
N MET A 405 2.40 23.82 8.90
CA MET A 405 3.41 22.75 8.88
C MET A 405 4.08 22.66 7.51
N THR A 406 5.40 22.53 7.49
CA THR A 406 6.15 22.18 6.28
C THR A 406 6.41 20.68 6.28
N CYS A 407 5.59 19.90 5.58
CA CYS A 407 5.78 18.45 5.46
C CYS A 407 6.83 18.16 4.37
N VAL A 408 7.94 17.51 4.72
CA VAL A 408 8.88 16.95 3.76
C VAL A 408 8.57 15.45 3.62
N VAL A 409 7.85 15.09 2.55
CA VAL A 409 7.57 13.69 2.21
C VAL A 409 8.87 13.06 1.67
N TRP A 410 9.41 12.06 2.39
CA TRP A 410 10.61 11.35 1.98
C TRP A 410 10.31 10.11 1.16
#